data_AF-A0A1G3MBX1-F1
#
_entry.id   AF-A0A1G3MBX1-F1
#
_cell.length_a   1.000
_cell.length_b   1.000
_cell.length_c   1.000
_cell.angle_alpha   90.00
_cell.angle_beta   90.00
_cell.angle_gamma   90.00
#
_symmetry.space_group_name_H-M   'P 1'
#
loop_
_entity.id
_entity.type
_entity.pdbx_description
1 polymer ?
#
loop_
_entity_poly.entity_id
_entity_poly.type
_entity_poly.pdbx_seq_one_letter_code
_entity_poly.pdbx_strand_id
1 'polypeptide(L)'
;MNQDQTKELLLGIEPSKTDFSIVFTGKKSSMVNGLYKPMTREILIHNKNFENDGQLVYTAIHEYAHHLHCEKGAFVPGARAHTNEFWSIFHDLLEKAEKQGSYTNNFATDPDFVDMTKKIRALLPENGRLMLDFGKLVVEAEALCRKHFVRFEDYLDRAIGVPRTSAGAAMKAFTLQVPADLGWDAMKLVSGIKKPETRAAAIDAFMAGKSPESVKAMVKAEKPSDDPKFRLDKERERLEKTIHTLQERLAMVESEISKLDED
;
A
#
# COMPACT_ATOMS: atom_id res chain seq x y z
N MET A 1 -7.81 14.63 25.53
CA MET A 1 -7.21 13.33 25.96
C MET A 1 -5.80 13.51 26.56
N ASN A 2 -5.34 12.65 27.47
CA ASN A 2 -3.96 12.62 28.00
C ASN A 2 -3.19 11.32 27.64
N GLN A 3 -1.91 11.20 28.03
CA GLN A 3 -1.05 10.05 27.68
C GLN A 3 -1.58 8.72 28.22
N ASP A 4 -2.00 8.67 29.49
CA ASP A 4 -2.48 7.46 30.14
C ASP A 4 -3.79 6.98 29.52
N GLN A 5 -4.72 7.91 29.28
CA GLN A 5 -5.97 7.67 28.57
C GLN A 5 -5.73 7.14 27.15
N THR A 6 -4.72 7.68 26.46
CA THR A 6 -4.35 7.22 25.11
C THR A 6 -3.80 5.80 25.16
N LYS A 7 -2.95 5.48 26.15
CA LYS A 7 -2.39 4.13 26.29
C LYS A 7 -3.47 3.11 26.64
N GLU A 8 -4.36 3.45 27.56
CA GLU A 8 -5.52 2.62 27.93
C GLU A 8 -6.43 2.37 26.71
N LEU A 9 -6.71 3.41 25.92
CA LEU A 9 -7.49 3.29 24.69
C LEU A 9 -6.84 2.32 23.70
N LEU A 10 -5.53 2.45 23.44
CA LEU A 10 -4.82 1.59 22.50
C LEU A 10 -4.79 0.12 22.95
N LEU A 11 -4.51 -0.12 24.22
CA LEU A 11 -4.54 -1.47 24.80
C LEU A 11 -5.96 -2.07 24.82
N GLY A 12 -6.99 -1.22 24.94
CA GLY A 12 -8.39 -1.62 24.81
C GLY A 12 -8.79 -2.05 23.39
N ILE A 13 -8.19 -1.46 22.36
CA ILE A 13 -8.39 -1.85 20.96
C ILE A 13 -7.78 -3.22 20.70
N GLU A 14 -6.51 -3.40 21.06
CA GLU A 14 -5.80 -4.67 20.91
C GLU A 14 -4.65 -4.73 21.92
N PRO A 15 -4.52 -5.82 22.71
CA PRO A 15 -3.42 -5.94 23.67
C PRO A 15 -2.08 -6.16 22.95
N SER A 16 -1.01 -5.54 23.47
CA SER A 16 0.37 -5.79 23.03
C SER A 16 1.05 -6.84 23.92
N LYS A 17 2.08 -7.52 23.39
CA LYS A 17 2.90 -8.48 24.15
C LYS A 17 4.02 -7.82 24.93
N THR A 18 4.48 -6.68 24.44
CA THR A 18 5.57 -5.90 24.99
C THR A 18 5.07 -4.55 25.46
N ASP A 19 5.69 -4.05 26.52
CA ASP A 19 5.36 -2.72 27.03
C ASP A 19 5.91 -1.62 26.11
N PHE A 20 5.21 -0.49 26.10
CA PHE A 20 5.54 0.69 25.31
C PHE A 20 5.16 1.96 26.08
N SER A 21 5.80 3.08 25.77
CA SER A 21 5.47 4.39 26.35
C SER A 21 4.78 5.29 25.34
N ILE A 22 3.96 6.23 25.85
CA ILE A 22 3.38 7.31 25.05
C ILE A 22 3.86 8.63 25.64
N VAL A 23 4.42 9.49 24.79
CA VAL A 23 4.88 10.82 25.17
C VAL A 23 4.25 11.87 24.29
N PHE A 24 3.51 12.79 24.91
CA PHE A 24 3.02 14.00 24.27
C PHE A 24 4.12 15.04 24.34
N THR A 25 4.65 15.45 23.18
CA THR A 25 5.87 16.27 23.16
C THR A 25 5.64 17.72 23.61
N GLY A 26 4.38 18.15 23.73
CA GLY A 26 4.02 19.54 24.07
C GLY A 26 4.37 20.56 22.98
N LYS A 27 4.66 20.09 21.77
CA LYS A 27 5.20 20.88 20.65
C LYS A 27 4.41 20.62 19.37
N LYS A 28 4.47 21.59 18.44
CA LYS A 28 4.08 21.38 17.05
C LYS A 28 5.29 20.85 16.28
N SER A 29 5.03 20.07 15.23
CA SER A 29 6.04 19.61 14.28
C SER A 29 5.51 19.82 12.87
N SER A 30 6.31 20.44 12.00
CA SER A 30 5.96 20.64 10.59
C SER A 30 6.15 19.38 9.74
N MET A 31 6.84 18.37 10.27
CA MET A 31 7.25 17.19 9.50
C MET A 31 6.32 16.00 9.72
N VAL A 32 5.94 15.74 10.97
CA VAL A 32 5.17 14.55 11.37
C VAL A 32 4.23 14.86 12.52
N ASN A 33 3.13 14.10 12.62
CA ASN A 33 2.18 14.20 13.74
C ASN A 33 2.51 13.24 14.89
N GLY A 34 3.08 12.09 14.56
CA GLY A 34 3.54 11.07 15.50
C GLY A 34 4.81 10.40 15.00
N LEU A 35 5.47 9.67 15.90
CA LEU A 35 6.63 8.85 15.59
C LEU A 35 6.76 7.70 16.58
N TYR A 36 6.76 6.48 16.08
CA TYR A 36 7.18 5.30 16.84
C TYR A 36 8.70 5.09 16.78
N LYS A 37 9.32 4.83 17.94
CA LYS A 37 10.72 4.45 18.09
C LYS A 37 10.83 2.97 18.48
N PRO A 38 11.17 2.07 17.53
CA PRO A 38 11.20 0.63 17.80
C PRO A 38 12.17 0.19 18.90
N MET A 39 13.34 0.84 19.00
CA MET A 39 14.38 0.47 19.98
C MET A 39 13.95 0.68 21.43
N THR A 40 13.24 1.79 21.70
CA THR A 40 12.78 2.15 23.04
C THR A 40 11.31 1.84 23.27
N ARG A 41 10.61 1.35 22.23
CA ARG A 41 9.16 1.16 22.18
C ARG A 41 8.41 2.40 22.66
N GLU A 42 8.82 3.55 22.14
CA GLU A 42 8.25 4.84 22.52
C GLU A 42 7.40 5.39 21.36
N ILE A 43 6.15 5.74 21.65
CA ILE A 43 5.28 6.48 20.76
C ILE A 43 5.35 7.96 21.14
N LEU A 44 5.88 8.78 20.24
CA LEU A 44 5.85 10.23 20.36
C LEU A 44 4.66 10.80 19.62
N ILE A 45 3.95 11.73 20.24
CA ILE A 45 2.81 12.45 19.63
C ILE A 45 3.04 13.95 19.76
N HIS A 46 3.10 14.65 18.63
CA HIS A 46 3.18 16.11 18.57
C HIS A 46 1.81 16.73 18.80
N ASN A 47 1.31 16.60 20.04
CA ASN A 47 -0.07 16.87 20.40
C ASN A 47 -0.59 18.29 20.12
N LYS A 48 0.29 19.27 19.88
CA LYS A 48 -0.14 20.62 19.46
C LYS A 48 -0.47 20.72 17.97
N ASN A 49 -0.23 19.67 17.17
CA ASN A 49 -0.62 19.64 15.76
C ASN A 49 -2.12 19.43 15.55
N PHE A 50 -2.86 19.02 16.59
CA PHE A 50 -4.25 18.60 16.44
C PHE A 50 -5.22 19.67 16.93
N GLU A 51 -6.33 19.78 16.21
CA GLU A 51 -7.45 20.67 16.57
C GLU A 51 -8.53 19.94 17.37
N ASN A 52 -8.52 18.60 17.38
CA ASN A 52 -9.47 17.79 18.15
C ASN A 52 -8.89 16.42 18.53
N ASP A 53 -9.55 15.75 19.48
CA ASP A 53 -9.14 14.44 19.98
C ASP A 53 -9.22 13.33 18.91
N GLY A 54 -10.10 13.47 17.90
CA GLY A 54 -10.20 12.48 16.81
C GLY A 54 -8.93 12.38 15.97
N GLN A 55 -8.30 13.52 15.65
CA GLN A 55 -7.00 13.56 14.95
C GLN A 55 -5.87 12.94 15.79
N LEU A 56 -5.91 13.17 17.10
CA LEU A 56 -4.96 12.59 18.05
C LEU A 56 -5.11 11.08 18.11
N VAL A 57 -6.34 10.58 18.28
CA VAL A 57 -6.64 9.14 18.34
C VAL A 57 -6.22 8.44 17.05
N TYR A 58 -6.54 9.00 15.88
CA TYR A 58 -6.11 8.44 14.60
C TYR A 58 -4.58 8.30 14.53
N THR A 59 -3.85 9.34 14.94
CA THR A 59 -2.38 9.32 14.96
C THR A 59 -1.86 8.30 15.98
N ALA A 60 -2.46 8.22 17.16
CA ALA A 60 -2.07 7.25 18.18
C ALA A 60 -2.25 5.81 17.67
N ILE A 61 -3.38 5.50 17.02
CA ILE A 61 -3.62 4.19 16.40
C ILE A 61 -2.59 3.89 15.30
N HIS A 62 -2.18 4.90 14.52
CA HIS A 62 -1.14 4.74 13.50
C HIS A 62 0.20 4.35 14.10
N GLU A 63 0.66 5.08 15.12
CA GLU A 63 1.93 4.76 15.79
C GLU A 63 1.84 3.44 16.56
N TYR A 64 0.68 3.09 17.10
CA TYR A 64 0.45 1.80 17.73
C TYR A 64 0.48 0.63 16.73
N ALA A 65 0.00 0.84 15.50
CA ALA A 65 0.15 -0.14 14.43
C ALA A 65 1.63 -0.44 14.14
N HIS A 66 2.52 0.57 14.19
CA HIS A 66 3.97 0.33 14.07
C HIS A 66 4.50 -0.50 15.22
N HIS A 67 4.02 -0.24 16.45
CA HIS A 67 4.40 -1.04 17.61
C HIS A 67 4.02 -2.52 17.44
N LEU A 68 2.75 -2.81 17.16
CA LEU A 68 2.29 -4.19 16.95
C LEU A 68 2.95 -4.86 15.75
N HIS A 69 3.23 -4.09 14.69
CA HIS A 69 3.96 -4.60 13.52
C HIS A 69 5.39 -5.02 13.91
N CYS A 70 6.07 -4.22 14.73
CA CYS A 70 7.39 -4.56 15.29
C CYS A 70 7.37 -5.70 16.32
N GLU A 71 6.22 -6.03 16.92
CA GLU A 71 6.12 -7.22 17.78
C GLU A 71 6.02 -8.52 16.96
N LYS A 72 5.43 -8.46 15.77
CA LYS A 72 5.22 -9.61 14.89
C LYS A 72 6.48 -10.04 14.12
N GLY A 73 7.52 -9.19 14.06
CA GLY A 73 8.77 -9.51 13.40
C GLY A 73 9.95 -8.78 14.03
N ALA A 74 11.18 -9.19 13.72
CA ALA A 74 12.34 -8.44 14.16
C ALA A 74 12.35 -7.04 13.52
N PHE A 75 12.72 -6.01 14.29
CA PHE A 75 13.05 -4.71 13.72
C PHE A 75 14.27 -4.85 12.81
N VAL A 76 14.09 -4.44 11.55
CA VAL A 76 15.16 -4.36 10.56
C VAL A 76 15.45 -2.88 10.30
N PRO A 77 16.64 -2.37 10.66
CA PRO A 77 17.03 -1.00 10.37
C PRO A 77 16.93 -0.70 8.86
N GLY A 78 16.31 0.42 8.50
CA GLY A 78 16.16 0.85 7.10
C GLY A 78 15.09 0.11 6.30
N ALA A 79 14.38 -0.85 6.90
CA ALA A 79 13.21 -1.45 6.26
C ALA A 79 12.09 -0.42 6.10
N ARG A 80 11.27 -0.60 5.05
CA ARG A 80 10.09 0.23 4.81
C ARG A 80 9.10 0.07 5.97
N ALA A 81 8.76 1.17 6.64
CA ALA A 81 7.81 1.16 7.76
C ALA A 81 6.37 0.84 7.31
N HIS A 82 5.89 1.50 6.26
CA HIS A 82 4.52 1.31 5.75
C HIS A 82 4.44 0.22 4.68
N THR A 83 4.54 -1.03 5.12
CA THR A 83 4.28 -2.23 4.30
C THR A 83 2.78 -2.54 4.19
N ASN A 84 2.41 -3.49 3.32
CA ASN A 84 1.01 -3.97 3.26
C ASN A 84 0.58 -4.63 4.58
N GLU A 85 1.50 -5.29 5.28
CA GLU A 85 1.24 -5.89 6.61
C GLU A 85 0.92 -4.80 7.63
N PHE A 86 1.71 -3.72 7.64
CA PHE A 86 1.42 -2.53 8.46
C PHE A 86 0.02 -1.97 8.18
N TRP A 87 -0.32 -1.73 6.90
CA TRP A 87 -1.62 -1.17 6.53
C TRP A 87 -2.79 -2.09 6.90
N SER A 88 -2.61 -3.40 6.81
CA SER A 88 -3.60 -4.36 7.29
C SER A 88 -3.83 -4.21 8.79
N ILE A 89 -2.75 -4.21 9.59
CA ILE A 89 -2.83 -4.03 11.05
C ILE A 89 -3.51 -2.69 11.38
N PHE A 90 -3.10 -1.61 10.73
CA PHE A 90 -3.65 -0.28 10.98
C PHE A 90 -5.15 -0.20 10.67
N HIS A 91 -5.60 -0.72 9.52
CA HIS A 91 -7.02 -0.74 9.17
C HIS A 91 -7.83 -1.65 10.10
N ASP A 92 -7.27 -2.80 10.51
CA ASP A 92 -7.93 -3.70 11.47
C ASP A 92 -8.09 -3.01 12.84
N LEU A 93 -7.11 -2.24 13.30
CA LEU A 93 -7.19 -1.46 14.54
C LEU A 93 -8.24 -0.34 14.44
N LEU A 94 -8.31 0.38 13.32
CA LEU A 94 -9.36 1.38 13.11
C LEU A 94 -10.75 0.74 13.14
N GLU A 95 -10.96 -0.39 12.46
CA GLU A 95 -12.25 -1.10 12.45
C GLU A 95 -12.65 -1.55 13.88
N LYS A 96 -11.68 -2.01 14.69
CA LYS A 96 -11.92 -2.35 16.10
C LYS A 96 -12.26 -1.11 16.94
N ALA A 97 -11.53 -0.02 16.77
CA ALA A 97 -11.77 1.24 17.47
C ALA A 97 -13.16 1.83 17.15
N GLU A 98 -13.58 1.76 15.88
CA GLU A 98 -14.93 2.16 15.45
C GLU A 98 -16.00 1.32 16.13
N LYS A 99 -15.85 -0.01 16.14
CA LYS A 99 -16.81 -0.93 16.79
C LYS A 99 -16.92 -0.72 18.30
N GLN A 100 -15.83 -0.33 18.95
CA GLN A 100 -15.79 -0.02 20.38
C GLN A 100 -16.27 1.41 20.70
N GLY A 101 -16.47 2.27 19.69
CA GLY A 101 -16.85 3.67 19.86
C GLY A 101 -15.70 4.58 20.33
N SER A 102 -14.46 4.10 20.32
CA SER A 102 -13.27 4.88 20.71
C SER A 102 -12.71 5.73 19.56
N TYR A 103 -13.18 5.50 18.33
CA TYR A 103 -12.88 6.31 17.16
C TYR A 103 -14.14 6.50 16.30
N THR A 104 -14.34 7.72 15.78
CA THR A 104 -15.50 8.06 14.94
C THR A 104 -15.06 8.22 13.49
N ASN A 105 -15.70 7.46 12.60
CA ASN A 105 -15.52 7.61 11.17
C ASN A 105 -16.41 8.73 10.63
N ASN A 106 -15.89 9.96 10.66
CA ASN A 106 -16.61 11.13 10.14
C ASN A 106 -16.96 10.97 8.65
N PHE A 107 -16.24 10.15 7.89
CA PHE A 107 -16.54 9.93 6.47
C PHE A 107 -17.86 9.17 6.23
N ALA A 108 -18.35 8.45 7.26
CA ALA A 108 -19.61 7.72 7.21
C ALA A 108 -20.79 8.49 7.83
N THR A 109 -20.53 9.47 8.69
CA THR A 109 -21.57 10.15 9.48
C THR A 109 -21.79 11.61 9.10
N ASP A 110 -20.74 12.31 8.67
CA ASP A 110 -20.84 13.71 8.30
C ASP A 110 -21.47 13.85 6.90
N PRO A 111 -22.56 14.65 6.74
CA PRO A 111 -23.24 14.78 5.46
C PRO A 111 -22.35 15.24 4.31
N ASP A 112 -21.40 16.14 4.56
CA ASP A 112 -20.53 16.70 3.52
C ASP A 112 -19.60 15.60 2.97
N PHE A 113 -19.03 14.79 3.85
CA PHE A 113 -18.20 13.66 3.43
C PHE A 113 -19.02 12.54 2.77
N VAL A 114 -20.22 12.25 3.29
CA VAL A 114 -21.09 11.22 2.71
C VAL A 114 -21.48 11.61 1.29
N ASP A 115 -21.90 12.84 1.06
CA ASP A 115 -22.30 13.32 -0.26
C ASP A 115 -21.12 13.48 -1.22
N MET A 116 -19.96 13.94 -0.72
CA MET A 116 -18.73 13.96 -1.51
C MET A 116 -18.32 12.54 -1.93
N THR A 117 -18.39 11.58 -1.00
CA THR A 117 -18.04 10.17 -1.26
C THR A 117 -18.97 9.57 -2.31
N LYS A 118 -20.28 9.85 -2.25
CA LYS A 118 -21.24 9.40 -3.28
C LYS A 118 -20.86 9.96 -4.66
N LYS A 119 -20.57 11.27 -4.76
CA LYS A 119 -20.17 11.91 -6.01
C LYS A 119 -18.91 11.29 -6.61
N ILE A 120 -17.88 11.07 -5.79
CA ILE A 120 -16.62 10.46 -6.25
C ILE A 120 -16.85 9.00 -6.66
N ARG A 121 -17.59 8.22 -5.87
CA ARG A 121 -17.86 6.80 -6.18
C ARG A 121 -18.65 6.61 -7.47
N ALA A 122 -19.54 7.54 -7.82
CA ALA A 122 -20.29 7.47 -9.08
C ALA A 122 -19.39 7.51 -10.33
N LEU A 123 -18.19 8.11 -10.23
CA LEU A 123 -17.24 8.19 -11.34
C LEU A 123 -16.44 6.89 -11.53
N LEU A 124 -16.37 6.01 -10.51
CA LEU A 124 -15.53 4.82 -10.56
C LEU A 124 -16.01 3.83 -11.63
N PRO A 125 -17.31 3.47 -11.73
CA PRO A 125 -17.80 2.59 -12.79
C PRO A 125 -17.59 3.17 -14.20
N GLU A 126 -17.78 4.48 -14.36
CA GLU A 126 -17.59 5.17 -15.65
C GLU A 126 -16.12 5.09 -16.11
N ASN A 127 -15.18 5.37 -15.20
CA ASN A 127 -13.76 5.21 -15.47
C ASN A 127 -13.40 3.75 -15.79
N GLY A 128 -13.97 2.79 -15.05
CA GLY A 128 -13.79 1.36 -15.32
C GLY A 128 -14.27 0.97 -16.72
N ARG A 129 -15.45 1.45 -17.13
CA ARG A 129 -16.02 1.20 -18.47
C ARG A 129 -15.17 1.80 -19.59
N LEU A 130 -14.73 3.05 -19.45
CA LEU A 130 -13.84 3.68 -20.42
C LEU A 130 -12.55 2.87 -20.62
N MET A 131 -12.00 2.32 -19.54
CA MET A 131 -10.80 1.49 -19.61
C MET A 131 -11.04 0.10 -20.21
N LEU A 132 -12.24 -0.46 -20.09
CA LEU A 132 -12.62 -1.68 -20.84
C LEU A 132 -12.75 -1.40 -22.34
N ASP A 133 -13.39 -0.29 -22.71
CA ASP A 133 -13.54 0.13 -24.10
C ASP A 133 -12.16 0.41 -24.73
N PHE A 134 -11.29 1.09 -24.00
CA PHE A 134 -9.88 1.24 -24.38
C PHE A 134 -9.18 -0.11 -24.52
N GLY A 135 -9.33 -1.02 -23.54
CA GLY A 135 -8.75 -2.36 -23.59
C GLY A 135 -9.17 -3.16 -24.83
N LYS A 136 -10.44 -3.07 -25.21
CA LYS A 136 -10.98 -3.66 -26.45
C LYS A 136 -10.29 -3.10 -27.69
N LEU A 137 -10.22 -1.77 -27.83
CA LEU A 137 -9.58 -1.11 -28.96
C LEU A 137 -8.09 -1.45 -29.07
N VAL A 138 -7.41 -1.58 -27.93
CA VAL A 138 -5.99 -1.97 -27.88
C VAL A 138 -5.79 -3.42 -28.35
N VAL A 139 -6.70 -4.35 -28.02
CA VAL A 139 -6.69 -5.72 -28.58
C VAL A 139 -6.88 -5.72 -30.09
N GLU A 140 -7.81 -4.91 -30.60
CA GLU A 140 -8.02 -4.74 -32.05
C GLU A 140 -6.78 -4.14 -32.73
N ALA A 141 -6.14 -3.14 -32.12
CA ALA A 141 -4.91 -2.54 -32.61
C ALA A 141 -3.73 -3.52 -32.61
N GLU A 142 -3.61 -4.39 -31.61
CA GLU A 142 -2.60 -5.45 -31.60
C GLU A 142 -2.79 -6.43 -32.76
N ALA A 143 -4.04 -6.81 -33.05
CA ALA A 143 -4.37 -7.63 -34.22
C ALA A 143 -4.04 -6.92 -35.55
N LEU A 144 -4.27 -5.61 -35.63
CA LEU A 144 -3.90 -4.80 -36.79
C LEU A 144 -2.38 -4.74 -36.95
N CYS A 145 -1.63 -4.53 -35.87
CA CYS A 145 -0.17 -4.52 -35.90
C CYS A 145 0.39 -5.87 -36.41
N ARG A 146 -0.17 -6.98 -35.93
CA ARG A 146 0.16 -8.33 -36.42
C ARG A 146 -0.13 -8.49 -37.91
N LYS A 147 -1.30 -8.04 -38.38
CA LYS A 147 -1.70 -8.10 -39.79
C LYS A 147 -0.74 -7.34 -40.72
N HIS A 148 -0.23 -6.19 -40.26
CA HIS A 148 0.64 -5.33 -41.04
C HIS A 148 2.14 -5.54 -40.75
N PHE A 149 2.49 -6.55 -39.94
CA PHE A 149 3.88 -6.87 -39.56
C PHE A 149 4.64 -5.68 -38.93
N VAL A 150 3.93 -4.82 -38.18
CA VAL A 150 4.52 -3.70 -37.44
C VAL A 150 4.60 -4.00 -35.95
N ARG A 151 5.54 -3.35 -35.24
CA ARG A 151 5.71 -3.55 -33.80
C ARG A 151 4.60 -2.85 -33.02
N PHE A 152 3.89 -3.63 -32.21
CA PHE A 152 2.81 -3.13 -31.38
C PHE A 152 3.30 -2.14 -30.31
N GLU A 153 4.49 -2.37 -29.75
CA GLU A 153 5.10 -1.46 -28.77
C GLU A 153 5.38 -0.08 -29.35
N ASP A 154 5.85 -0.01 -30.60
CA ASP A 154 6.10 1.27 -31.29
C ASP A 154 4.78 2.02 -31.55
N TYR A 155 3.71 1.27 -31.88
CA TYR A 155 2.37 1.83 -32.03
C TYR A 155 1.84 2.41 -30.70
N LEU A 156 1.98 1.69 -29.59
CA LEU A 156 1.59 2.19 -28.26
C LEU A 156 2.36 3.46 -27.88
N ASP A 157 3.67 3.47 -28.07
CA ASP A 157 4.53 4.55 -27.62
C ASP A 157 4.41 5.80 -28.50
N ARG A 158 4.36 5.65 -29.83
CA ARG A 158 4.43 6.79 -30.77
C ARG A 158 3.09 7.21 -31.36
N ALA A 159 2.19 6.27 -31.63
CA ALA A 159 0.90 6.58 -32.26
C ALA A 159 -0.18 6.88 -31.22
N ILE A 160 -0.25 6.09 -30.15
CA ILE A 160 -1.25 6.28 -29.09
C ILE A 160 -0.70 7.19 -27.96
N GLY A 161 0.58 7.06 -27.61
CA GLY A 161 1.20 7.84 -26.53
C GLY A 161 0.80 7.36 -25.13
N VAL A 162 0.57 6.06 -24.96
CA VAL A 162 0.14 5.45 -23.68
C VAL A 162 1.21 4.55 -23.09
N PRO A 163 1.38 4.50 -21.76
CA PRO A 163 2.28 3.56 -21.13
C PRO A 163 1.88 2.11 -21.46
N ARG A 164 2.85 1.31 -21.94
CA ARG A 164 2.65 -0.11 -22.26
C ARG A 164 2.05 -0.90 -21.10
N THR A 165 2.38 -0.53 -19.85
CA THR A 165 1.83 -1.14 -18.64
C THR A 165 0.33 -0.89 -18.47
N SER A 166 -0.15 0.31 -18.82
CA SER A 166 -1.57 0.66 -18.77
C SER A 166 -2.33 -0.01 -19.91
N ALA A 167 -1.80 -0.01 -21.12
CA ALA A 167 -2.38 -0.71 -22.27
C ALA A 167 -2.52 -2.22 -22.01
N GLY A 168 -1.44 -2.86 -21.55
CA GLY A 168 -1.45 -4.29 -21.23
C GLY A 168 -2.39 -4.65 -20.07
N ALA A 169 -2.54 -3.78 -19.08
CA ALA A 169 -3.52 -3.99 -18.00
C ALA A 169 -4.97 -3.85 -18.52
N ALA A 170 -5.24 -2.90 -19.40
CA ALA A 170 -6.57 -2.68 -19.97
C ALA A 170 -6.99 -3.85 -20.87
N MET A 171 -6.09 -4.33 -21.74
CA MET A 171 -6.30 -5.53 -22.56
C MET A 171 -6.65 -6.74 -21.70
N LYS A 172 -5.90 -6.97 -20.61
CA LYS A 172 -6.16 -8.07 -19.66
C LYS A 172 -7.49 -7.91 -18.96
N ALA A 173 -7.80 -6.71 -18.47
CA ALA A 173 -9.07 -6.42 -17.80
C ALA A 173 -10.27 -6.70 -18.72
N PHE A 174 -10.19 -6.28 -19.98
CA PHE A 174 -11.18 -6.59 -21.01
C PHE A 174 -11.29 -8.09 -21.28
N THR A 175 -10.16 -8.75 -21.55
CA THR A 175 -10.13 -10.19 -21.88
C THR A 175 -10.66 -11.05 -20.73
N LEU A 176 -10.37 -10.67 -19.49
CA LEU A 176 -10.82 -11.37 -18.28
C LEU A 176 -12.23 -10.95 -17.82
N GLN A 177 -12.88 -10.04 -18.55
CA GLN A 177 -14.21 -9.50 -18.24
C GLN A 177 -14.32 -9.00 -16.79
N VAL A 178 -13.32 -8.23 -16.37
CA VAL A 178 -13.31 -7.65 -15.03
C VAL A 178 -14.47 -6.66 -14.88
N PRO A 179 -15.25 -6.71 -13.79
CA PRO A 179 -16.38 -5.79 -13.59
C PRO A 179 -15.96 -4.32 -13.57
N ALA A 180 -16.64 -3.49 -14.36
CA ALA A 180 -16.37 -2.05 -14.43
C ALA A 180 -16.67 -1.34 -13.10
N ASP A 181 -17.63 -1.84 -12.32
CA ASP A 181 -18.08 -1.25 -11.05
C ASP A 181 -16.96 -1.11 -10.00
N LEU A 182 -15.88 -1.87 -10.17
CA LEU A 182 -14.68 -1.78 -9.35
C LEU A 182 -13.90 -0.47 -9.55
N GLY A 183 -14.04 0.15 -10.72
CA GLY A 183 -13.19 1.24 -11.18
C GLY A 183 -11.79 0.80 -11.60
N TRP A 184 -11.11 1.65 -12.37
CA TRP A 184 -9.89 1.29 -13.09
C TRP A 184 -8.75 0.76 -12.20
N ASP A 185 -8.47 1.40 -11.06
CA ASP A 185 -7.34 0.99 -10.22
C ASP A 185 -7.52 -0.41 -9.61
N ALA A 186 -8.73 -0.73 -9.16
CA ALA A 186 -9.07 -2.06 -8.68
C ALA A 186 -9.04 -3.08 -9.83
N MET A 187 -9.56 -2.72 -11.01
CA MET A 187 -9.51 -3.56 -12.20
C MET A 187 -8.07 -3.89 -12.62
N LYS A 188 -7.18 -2.90 -12.59
CA LYS A 188 -5.75 -3.06 -12.89
C LYS A 188 -5.08 -4.04 -11.92
N LEU A 189 -5.45 -4.00 -10.64
CA LEU A 189 -4.93 -4.94 -9.64
C LEU A 189 -5.42 -6.37 -9.91
N VAL A 190 -6.73 -6.57 -10.05
CA VAL A 190 -7.31 -7.91 -10.19
C VAL A 190 -6.93 -8.57 -11.52
N SER A 191 -6.76 -7.79 -12.59
CA SER A 191 -6.26 -8.29 -13.88
C SER A 191 -4.80 -8.78 -13.83
N GLY A 192 -4.03 -8.36 -12.81
CA GLY A 192 -2.70 -8.88 -12.52
C GLY A 192 -2.69 -10.25 -11.81
N ILE A 193 -3.83 -10.68 -11.25
CA ILE A 193 -3.93 -11.94 -10.49
C ILE A 193 -4.08 -13.12 -11.46
N LYS A 194 -3.09 -14.03 -11.44
CA LYS A 194 -3.03 -15.18 -12.36
C LYS A 194 -4.10 -16.23 -12.07
N LYS A 195 -4.28 -16.60 -10.80
CA LYS A 195 -5.21 -17.66 -10.37
C LYS A 195 -6.66 -17.18 -10.42
N PRO A 196 -7.57 -17.84 -11.16
CA PRO A 196 -8.97 -17.43 -11.28
C PRO A 196 -9.71 -17.33 -9.94
N GLU A 197 -9.55 -18.31 -9.06
CA GLU A 197 -10.21 -18.32 -7.74
C GLU A 197 -9.75 -17.17 -6.86
N THR A 198 -8.44 -16.93 -6.79
CA THR A 198 -7.87 -15.80 -6.05
C THR A 198 -8.32 -14.46 -6.62
N ARG A 199 -8.50 -14.38 -7.95
CA ARG A 199 -9.03 -13.18 -8.61
C ARG A 199 -10.50 -12.95 -8.27
N ALA A 200 -11.33 -13.99 -8.27
CA ALA A 200 -12.74 -13.89 -7.86
C ALA A 200 -12.86 -13.40 -6.41
N ALA A 201 -12.10 -14.01 -5.48
CA ALA A 201 -12.08 -13.56 -4.08
C ALA A 201 -11.62 -12.10 -3.93
N ALA A 202 -10.67 -11.64 -4.75
CA ALA A 202 -10.25 -10.24 -4.75
C ALA A 202 -11.33 -9.29 -5.28
N ILE A 203 -12.08 -9.70 -6.31
CA ILE A 203 -13.24 -8.96 -6.82
C ILE A 203 -14.30 -8.81 -5.72
N ASP A 204 -14.67 -9.91 -5.07
CA ASP A 204 -15.67 -9.91 -4.00
C ASP A 204 -15.24 -9.01 -2.83
N ALA A 205 -13.96 -9.06 -2.45
CA ALA A 205 -13.41 -8.21 -1.40
C ALA A 205 -13.51 -6.71 -1.74
N PHE A 206 -13.24 -6.32 -2.99
CA PHE A 206 -13.42 -4.93 -3.42
C PHE A 206 -14.90 -4.52 -3.43
N MET A 207 -15.79 -5.39 -3.91
CA MET A 207 -17.24 -5.12 -3.91
C MET A 207 -17.78 -4.98 -2.48
N ALA A 208 -17.20 -5.71 -1.52
CA ALA A 208 -17.47 -5.57 -0.09
C ALA A 208 -16.84 -4.31 0.55
N GLY A 209 -16.15 -3.47 -0.24
CA GLY A 209 -15.56 -2.21 0.22
C GLY A 209 -14.21 -2.35 0.94
N LYS A 210 -13.52 -3.50 0.82
CA LYS A 210 -12.17 -3.64 1.38
C LYS A 210 -11.16 -2.75 0.67
N SER A 211 -10.18 -2.25 1.42
CA SER A 211 -9.13 -1.40 0.88
C SER A 211 -8.22 -2.15 -0.10
N PRO A 212 -7.58 -1.46 -1.07
CA PRO A 212 -6.61 -2.09 -1.97
C PRO A 212 -5.48 -2.84 -1.25
N GLU A 213 -4.99 -2.31 -0.12
CA GLU A 213 -3.93 -2.96 0.64
C GLU A 213 -4.41 -4.23 1.34
N SER A 214 -5.64 -4.22 1.88
CA SER A 214 -6.27 -5.42 2.42
C SER A 214 -6.42 -6.51 1.35
N VAL A 215 -6.84 -6.15 0.14
CA VAL A 215 -6.96 -7.11 -0.98
C VAL A 215 -5.59 -7.64 -1.40
N LYS A 216 -4.55 -6.79 -1.50
CA LYS A 216 -3.18 -7.25 -1.82
C LYS A 216 -2.64 -8.21 -0.76
N ALA A 217 -2.94 -7.97 0.52
CA ALA A 217 -2.55 -8.84 1.61
C ALA A 217 -3.22 -10.22 1.51
N MET A 218 -4.51 -10.26 1.15
CA MET A 218 -5.25 -11.52 0.92
C MET A 218 -4.70 -12.34 -0.25
N VAL A 219 -4.28 -11.67 -1.33
CA VAL A 219 -3.80 -12.33 -2.56
C VAL A 219 -2.39 -12.91 -2.41
N LYS A 220 -1.55 -12.33 -1.52
CA LYS A 220 -0.23 -12.89 -1.20
C LYS A 220 -0.41 -14.11 -0.28
N ALA A 221 -0.34 -15.30 -0.89
CA ALA A 221 -0.55 -16.59 -0.22
C ALA A 221 0.54 -16.96 0.81
N GLU A 222 1.74 -16.39 0.72
CA GLU A 222 2.79 -16.63 1.73
C GLU A 222 2.69 -15.59 2.83
N LYS A 223 2.07 -15.96 3.96
CA LYS A 223 2.34 -15.27 5.21
C LYS A 223 3.86 -15.37 5.46
N PRO A 224 4.57 -14.25 5.61
CA PRO A 224 5.95 -14.31 6.05
C PRO A 224 6.02 -15.11 7.35
N SER A 225 7.05 -15.93 7.52
CA SER A 225 7.26 -16.65 8.78
C SER A 225 7.20 -15.65 9.96
N ASP A 226 6.47 -16.01 11.01
CA ASP A 226 6.42 -15.24 12.25
C ASP A 226 7.71 -15.39 13.07
N ASP A 227 8.63 -16.28 12.66
CA ASP A 227 9.95 -16.42 13.30
C ASP A 227 10.83 -15.19 13.01
N PRO A 228 11.16 -14.36 14.02
CA PRO A 228 11.99 -13.18 13.85
C PRO A 228 13.38 -13.51 13.27
N LYS A 229 13.95 -14.67 13.63
CA LYS A 229 15.27 -15.09 13.16
C LYS A 229 15.24 -15.38 11.67
N PHE A 230 14.22 -16.10 11.19
CA PHE A 230 14.04 -16.37 9.77
C PHE A 230 13.92 -15.08 8.94
N ARG A 231 13.18 -14.08 9.43
CA ARG A 231 13.05 -12.77 8.75
C ARG A 231 14.41 -12.05 8.65
N LEU A 232 15.21 -12.06 9.73
CA LEU A 232 16.55 -11.47 9.73
C LEU A 232 17.51 -12.19 8.79
N ASP A 233 17.50 -13.53 8.78
CA ASP A 233 18.34 -14.33 7.87
C ASP A 233 17.99 -14.05 6.40
N LYS A 234 16.70 -13.89 6.09
CA LYS A 234 16.26 -13.51 4.72
C LYS A 234 16.68 -12.12 4.32
N GLU A 235 16.60 -11.15 5.23
CA GLU A 235 17.10 -9.80 4.93
C GLU A 235 18.62 -9.78 4.78
N ARG A 236 19.37 -10.54 5.60
CA ARG A 236 20.82 -10.71 5.44
C ARG A 236 21.16 -11.23 4.03
N GLU A 237 20.51 -12.31 3.59
CA GLU A 237 20.71 -12.90 2.26
C GLU A 237 20.45 -11.87 1.14
N ARG A 238 19.41 -11.05 1.30
CA ARG A 238 19.06 -9.99 0.35
C ARG A 238 20.10 -8.86 0.34
N LEU A 239 20.60 -8.45 1.50
CA LEU A 239 21.64 -7.43 1.61
C LEU A 239 22.95 -7.93 0.98
N GLU A 240 23.34 -9.16 1.23
CA GLU A 240 24.53 -9.80 0.61
C GLU A 240 24.42 -9.79 -0.92
N LYS A 241 23.27 -10.19 -1.48
CA LYS A 241 23.01 -10.13 -2.93
C LYS A 241 23.09 -8.70 -3.47
N THR A 242 22.52 -7.74 -2.74
CA THR A 242 22.53 -6.33 -3.14
C THR A 242 23.95 -5.77 -3.16
N ILE A 243 24.74 -6.08 -2.14
CA ILE A 243 26.16 -5.70 -2.05
C ILE A 243 26.91 -6.25 -3.27
N HIS A 244 26.72 -7.54 -3.58
CA HIS A 244 27.38 -8.16 -4.72
C HIS A 244 27.05 -7.48 -6.06
N THR A 245 25.76 -7.23 -6.35
CA THR A 245 25.35 -6.51 -7.57
C THR A 245 25.89 -5.08 -7.62
N LEU A 246 25.95 -4.39 -6.47
CA LEU A 246 26.54 -3.04 -6.41
C LEU A 246 28.05 -3.06 -6.66
N GLN A 247 28.76 -4.08 -6.17
CA GLN A 247 30.19 -4.26 -6.45
C GLN A 247 30.45 -4.53 -7.93
N GLU A 248 29.68 -5.41 -8.56
CA GLU A 248 29.79 -5.67 -10.00
C GLU A 248 29.54 -4.40 -10.81
N ARG A 249 28.49 -3.65 -10.47
CA ARG A 249 28.16 -2.39 -11.14
C ARG A 249 29.25 -1.33 -10.93
N LEU A 250 29.83 -1.25 -9.73
CA LEU A 250 30.94 -0.34 -9.46
C LEU A 250 32.15 -0.68 -10.33
N ALA A 251 32.52 -1.95 -10.42
CA ALA A 251 33.63 -2.39 -11.27
C ALA A 251 33.41 -2.05 -12.75
N MET A 252 32.18 -2.14 -13.26
CA MET A 252 31.85 -1.70 -14.62
C MET A 252 32.05 -0.19 -14.79
N VAL A 253 31.61 0.62 -13.82
CA VAL A 253 31.78 2.07 -13.86
C VAL A 253 33.27 2.44 -13.79
N GLU A 254 34.04 1.82 -12.90
CA GLU A 254 35.49 2.01 -12.81
C GLU A 254 36.19 1.64 -14.11
N SER A 255 35.80 0.52 -14.74
CA SER A 255 36.35 0.14 -16.05
C SER A 255 36.03 1.14 -17.14
N GLU A 256 34.84 1.75 -17.16
CA GLU A 256 34.50 2.80 -18.13
C GLU A 256 35.27 4.10 -17.86
N ILE A 257 35.49 4.47 -16.60
CA ILE A 257 36.32 5.63 -16.23
C ILE A 257 37.76 5.41 -16.69
N SER A 258 38.36 4.25 -16.41
CA SER A 258 39.74 3.96 -16.82
C SER A 258 39.92 4.02 -18.35
N LYS A 259 38.93 3.59 -19.14
CA LYS A 259 38.99 3.74 -20.60
C LYS A 259 39.02 5.20 -21.05
N LEU A 260 38.34 6.08 -20.34
CA LEU A 260 38.29 7.51 -20.66
C LEU A 260 39.52 8.27 -20.17
N ASP A 261 40.21 7.76 -19.14
CA ASP A 261 41.46 8.34 -18.63
C ASP A 261 42.71 7.91 -19.43
N GLU A 262 42.58 6.88 -20.30
CA GLU A 262 43.63 6.40 -21.21
C GLU A 262 43.62 7.08 -22.60
N ASP A 263 42.60 7.88 -22.92
CA ASP A 263 42.46 8.73 -24.12
C ASP A 263 42.90 10.19 -23.87
#